data_AF-T0ZLZ0-F1
#
_entry.id   AF-T0ZLZ0-F1
#
_cell.length_a   1.000
_cell.length_b   1.000
_cell.length_c   1.000
_cell.angle_alpha   90.00
_cell.angle_beta   90.00
_cell.angle_gamma   90.00
#
_symmetry.space_group_name_H-M   'P 1'
#
loop_
_entity.id
_entity.type
_entity.pdbx_description
1 polymer ?
#
loop_
_entity_poly.entity_id
_entity_poly.type
_entity_poly.pdbx_seq_one_letter_code
_entity_poly.pdbx_strand_id
1 'polypeptide(L)'
;HAQANRPNLFIKIPGTKAGLPAIEAAIFAGIPVNVTLLFSREQYLAAAEAYLRGIERRVAAGLNPDVGSVASVFISRWDVAVAGKTPADLTNRLGIAIAGRTYRAAQQLLFSARARRLYNAGARPQRLLWASTGTKDPKADPALYVNALAAPFTVNTIPEATLKAVAERGEIGTGLAEDGGDC
;
A
#
# COMPACT_ATOMS: atom_id res chain seq x y z
N HIS A 1 20.16 2.52 -7.06
CA HIS A 1 19.79 3.91 -6.72
C HIS A 1 20.84 4.90 -7.23
N ALA A 2 22.10 4.84 -6.75
CA ALA A 2 23.16 5.77 -7.16
C ALA A 2 23.35 5.90 -8.68
N GLN A 3 23.36 4.78 -9.42
CA GLN A 3 23.48 4.79 -10.88
C GLN A 3 22.38 5.61 -11.59
N ALA A 4 21.15 5.60 -11.06
CA ALA A 4 20.06 6.35 -11.66
C ALA A 4 20.10 7.84 -11.30
N ASN A 5 20.64 8.17 -10.12
CA ASN A 5 20.81 9.54 -9.62
C ASN A 5 19.59 10.45 -9.86
N ARG A 6 18.42 10.01 -9.38
CA ARG A 6 17.16 10.76 -9.45
C ARG A 6 16.49 10.80 -8.08
N PRO A 7 16.12 12.00 -7.57
CA PRO A 7 15.58 12.17 -6.22
C PRO A 7 14.17 11.59 -6.04
N ASN A 8 13.45 11.34 -7.13
CA ASN A 8 12.09 10.79 -7.15
C ASN A 8 12.05 9.27 -7.44
N LEU A 9 13.19 8.59 -7.52
CA LEU A 9 13.25 7.16 -7.80
C LEU A 9 12.99 6.33 -6.55
N PHE A 10 12.11 5.34 -6.66
CA PHE A 10 11.89 4.32 -5.64
C PHE A 10 12.49 2.99 -6.09
N ILE A 11 13.23 2.32 -5.20
CA ILE A 11 13.70 0.95 -5.42
C ILE A 11 12.59 -0.02 -4.99
N LYS A 12 12.22 -0.93 -5.87
CA LYS A 12 11.14 -1.89 -5.62
C LYS A 12 11.71 -3.15 -4.98
N ILE A 13 11.28 -3.47 -3.75
CA ILE A 13 11.76 -4.64 -2.98
C ILE A 13 10.56 -5.49 -2.56
N PRO A 14 10.54 -6.81 -2.84
CA PRO A 14 9.47 -7.69 -2.36
C PRO A 14 9.40 -7.73 -0.82
N GLY A 15 8.20 -7.63 -0.24
CA GLY A 15 7.95 -7.73 1.19
C GLY A 15 7.97 -9.16 1.75
N THR A 16 8.86 -10.01 1.21
CA THR A 16 9.07 -11.37 1.74
C THR A 16 9.88 -11.31 3.03
N LYS A 17 9.88 -12.39 3.83
CA LYS A 17 10.70 -12.46 5.06
C LYS A 17 12.18 -12.11 4.81
N ALA A 18 12.75 -12.56 3.70
CA ALA A 18 14.12 -12.24 3.30
C ALA A 18 14.28 -10.80 2.78
N GLY A 19 13.21 -10.18 2.27
CA GLY A 19 13.21 -8.79 1.82
C GLY A 19 13.12 -7.77 2.97
N LEU A 20 12.55 -8.13 4.12
CA LEU A 20 12.38 -7.19 5.24
C LEU A 20 13.70 -6.57 5.75
N PRO A 21 14.78 -7.34 5.96
CA PRO A 21 16.07 -6.74 6.34
C PRO A 21 16.64 -5.81 5.26
N ALA A 22 16.43 -6.13 3.98
CA ALA A 22 16.86 -5.30 2.87
C ALA A 22 16.07 -3.97 2.80
N ILE A 23 14.76 -4.02 3.07
CA ILE A 23 13.91 -2.82 3.16
C ILE A 23 14.42 -1.92 4.30
N GLU A 24 14.62 -2.46 5.50
CA GLU A 24 15.12 -1.69 6.64
C GLU A 24 16.50 -1.07 6.34
N ALA A 25 17.43 -1.84 5.78
CA ALA A 25 18.76 -1.37 5.42
C ALA A 25 18.72 -0.27 4.35
N ALA A 26 17.87 -0.41 3.32
CA ALA A 26 17.70 0.59 2.27
C ALA A 26 17.12 1.89 2.83
N ILE A 27 16.10 1.80 3.69
CA ILE A 27 15.52 2.95 4.36
C ILE A 27 16.58 3.61 5.24
N PHE A 28 17.34 2.85 6.04
CA PHE A 28 18.44 3.38 6.84
C PHE A 28 19.50 4.09 5.98
N ALA A 29 19.78 3.60 4.77
CA ALA A 29 20.68 4.24 3.82
C ALA A 29 20.10 5.50 3.13
N GLY A 30 18.84 5.85 3.42
CA GLY A 30 18.17 7.02 2.83
C GLY A 30 17.63 6.77 1.42
N ILE A 31 17.44 5.50 1.03
CA ILE A 31 16.96 5.12 -0.29
C ILE A 31 15.43 4.98 -0.23
N PRO A 32 14.67 5.68 -1.08
CA PRO A 32 13.21 5.49 -1.14
C PRO A 32 12.85 4.09 -1.63
N VAL A 33 11.88 3.45 -0.97
CA VAL A 33 11.49 2.05 -1.24
C VAL A 33 10.01 1.92 -1.55
N ASN A 34 9.70 1.24 -2.67
CA ASN A 34 8.38 0.68 -2.93
C ASN A 34 8.41 -0.80 -2.51
N VAL A 35 7.80 -1.11 -1.36
CA VAL A 35 7.64 -2.51 -0.95
C VAL A 35 6.54 -3.13 -1.81
N THR A 36 6.80 -4.29 -2.42
CA THR A 36 5.86 -4.94 -3.35
C THR A 36 5.52 -6.38 -2.96
N LEU A 37 4.54 -6.96 -3.65
CA LEU A 37 4.10 -8.35 -3.45
C LEU A 37 3.60 -8.59 -2.02
N LEU A 38 2.90 -7.60 -1.48
CA LEU A 38 2.13 -7.74 -0.25
C LEU A 38 0.72 -8.21 -0.62
N PHE A 39 0.22 -9.22 0.08
CA PHE A 39 -1.08 -9.82 -0.15
C PHE A 39 -1.93 -9.84 1.11
N SER A 40 -1.35 -9.69 2.29
CA SER A 40 -2.10 -9.69 3.56
C SER A 40 -1.74 -8.53 4.47
N ARG A 41 -2.62 -8.26 5.43
CA ARG A 41 -2.40 -7.32 6.53
C ARG A 41 -1.09 -7.60 7.27
N GLU A 42 -0.79 -8.86 7.52
CA GLU A 42 0.41 -9.30 8.26
C GLU A 42 1.69 -9.00 7.48
N GLN A 43 1.68 -9.22 6.16
CA GLN A 43 2.79 -8.84 5.29
C GLN A 43 2.97 -7.32 5.23
N TYR A 44 1.86 -6.57 5.15
CA TYR A 44 1.90 -5.11 5.25
C TYR A 44 2.52 -4.65 6.56
N LEU A 45 2.05 -5.15 7.71
CA LEU A 45 2.57 -4.77 9.02
C LEU A 45 4.05 -5.11 9.13
N ALA A 46 4.48 -6.29 8.68
CA ALA A 46 5.90 -6.66 8.71
C ALA A 46 6.79 -5.72 7.87
N ALA A 47 6.31 -5.28 6.71
CA ALA A 47 6.98 -4.30 5.87
C ALA A 47 7.01 -2.89 6.48
N ALA A 48 5.90 -2.46 7.08
CA ALA A 48 5.81 -1.17 7.76
C ALA A 48 6.71 -1.14 9.01
N GLU A 49 6.82 -2.25 9.72
CA GLU A 49 7.75 -2.42 10.83
C GLU A 49 9.22 -2.31 10.39
N ALA A 50 9.59 -2.92 9.26
CA ALA A 50 10.93 -2.76 8.70
C ALA A 50 11.21 -1.30 8.29
N TYR A 51 10.22 -0.60 7.75
CA TYR A 51 10.31 0.83 7.46
C TYR A 51 10.55 1.65 8.73
N LEU A 52 9.71 1.49 9.74
CA LEU A 52 9.80 2.24 11.00
C LEU A 52 11.15 2.03 11.69
N ARG A 53 11.63 0.78 11.77
CA ARG A 53 12.97 0.49 12.34
C ARG A 53 14.09 1.18 11.55
N GLY A 54 13.99 1.21 10.22
CA GLY A 54 14.95 1.90 9.37
C GLY A 54 15.00 3.41 9.66
N ILE A 55 13.83 4.04 9.83
CA ILE A 55 13.71 5.45 10.20
C ILE A 55 14.22 5.71 11.62
N GLU A 56 13.84 4.87 12.59
CA GLU A 56 14.30 4.97 13.99
C GLU A 56 15.83 4.94 14.06
N ARG A 57 16.46 4.02 13.32
CA ARG A 57 17.91 3.95 13.23
C ARG A 57 18.52 5.21 12.62
N ARG A 58 17.87 5.85 11.64
CA ARG A 58 18.35 7.12 11.07
C ARG A 58 18.28 8.25 12.08
N VAL A 59 17.16 8.39 12.79
CA VAL A 59 16.98 9.39 13.84
C VAL A 59 18.04 9.21 14.92
N ALA A 60 18.24 7.98 15.41
CA ALA A 60 19.26 7.68 16.42
C ALA A 60 20.69 7.99 15.94
N ALA A 61 20.97 7.85 14.65
CA ALA A 61 22.25 8.18 14.04
C ALA A 61 22.40 9.68 13.66
N GLY A 62 21.42 10.53 13.95
CA GLY A 62 21.44 11.94 13.55
C GLY A 62 21.32 12.18 12.05
N LEU A 63 20.83 11.19 11.30
CA LEU A 63 20.63 11.26 9.85
C LEU A 63 19.23 11.79 9.52
N ASN A 64 19.08 12.49 8.38
CA ASN A 64 17.78 13.01 7.93
C ASN A 64 16.73 11.89 7.80
N PRO A 65 15.64 11.88 8.58
CA PRO A 65 14.63 10.82 8.54
C PRO A 65 13.62 10.95 7.39
N ASP A 66 13.70 12.00 6.57
CA ASP A 66 12.84 12.16 5.39
C ASP A 66 13.20 11.16 4.28
N VAL A 67 12.68 9.93 4.39
CA VAL A 67 12.83 8.86 3.40
C VAL A 67 11.47 8.37 2.93
N GLY A 68 11.19 8.54 1.63
CA GLY A 68 9.93 8.16 1.02
C GLY A 68 9.72 6.65 0.96
N SER A 69 8.52 6.16 1.30
CA SER A 69 8.18 4.76 1.10
C SER A 69 6.69 4.56 0.79
N VAL A 70 6.40 3.52 0.02
CA VAL A 70 5.04 3.00 -0.22
C VAL A 70 5.01 1.49 -0.02
N ALA A 71 3.89 0.96 0.46
CA ALA A 71 3.66 -0.47 0.66
C ALA A 71 2.55 -0.97 -0.28
N SER A 72 2.93 -1.68 -1.34
CA SER A 72 2.05 -2.10 -2.43
C SER A 72 1.34 -3.43 -2.14
N VAL A 73 0.07 -3.34 -1.78
CA VAL A 73 -0.84 -4.47 -1.50
C VAL A 73 -1.65 -4.82 -2.74
N PHE A 74 -1.60 -6.08 -3.16
CA PHE A 74 -2.21 -6.57 -4.40
C PHE A 74 -3.66 -6.99 -4.17
N ILE A 75 -4.58 -6.41 -4.96
CA ILE A 75 -6.02 -6.53 -4.74
C ILE A 75 -6.64 -7.61 -5.63
N SER A 76 -6.75 -7.37 -6.95
CA SER A 76 -7.51 -8.26 -7.86
C SER A 76 -7.04 -9.72 -7.86
N ARG A 77 -5.80 -9.98 -7.45
CA ARG A 77 -5.25 -11.35 -7.36
C ARG A 77 -5.98 -12.22 -6.34
N TRP A 78 -6.59 -11.62 -5.32
CA TRP A 78 -7.44 -12.36 -4.39
C TRP A 78 -8.71 -12.86 -5.05
N ASP A 79 -9.41 -11.99 -5.77
CA ASP A 79 -10.67 -12.34 -6.44
C ASP A 79 -10.44 -13.35 -7.57
N VAL A 80 -9.32 -13.24 -8.30
CA VAL A 80 -8.91 -14.25 -9.28
C VAL A 80 -8.71 -15.63 -8.64
N ALA A 81 -8.11 -15.72 -7.45
CA ALA A 81 -7.83 -16.99 -6.79
C ALA A 81 -9.09 -17.77 -6.36
N VAL A 82 -10.19 -17.03 -6.11
CA VAL A 82 -11.47 -17.58 -5.65
C VAL A 82 -12.58 -17.52 -6.71
N ALA A 83 -12.28 -17.05 -7.91
CA ALA A 83 -13.23 -16.94 -9.01
C ALA A 83 -13.95 -18.29 -9.27
N GLY A 84 -15.28 -18.24 -9.34
CA GLY A 84 -16.13 -19.42 -9.54
C GLY A 84 -16.27 -20.34 -8.31
N LYS A 85 -15.67 -20.00 -7.17
CA LYS A 85 -15.73 -20.79 -5.91
C LYS A 85 -16.56 -20.12 -4.81
N THR A 86 -17.03 -18.89 -5.04
CA THR A 86 -17.81 -18.12 -4.08
C THR A 86 -19.28 -18.04 -4.50
N PRO A 87 -20.21 -17.87 -3.54
CA PRO A 87 -21.57 -17.42 -3.82
C PRO A 87 -21.60 -16.16 -4.70
N ALA A 88 -22.66 -16.00 -5.50
CA ALA A 88 -22.75 -14.93 -6.50
C ALA A 88 -22.64 -13.53 -5.88
N ASP A 89 -23.23 -13.32 -4.71
CA ASP A 89 -23.20 -12.10 -3.91
C ASP A 89 -21.81 -11.73 -3.36
N LEU A 90 -20.90 -12.71 -3.26
CA LEU A 90 -19.51 -12.53 -2.81
C LEU A 90 -18.49 -12.40 -3.95
N THR A 91 -18.94 -12.43 -5.20
CA THR A 91 -18.07 -12.29 -6.38
C THR A 91 -17.34 -10.94 -6.35
N ASN A 92 -16.03 -10.94 -6.54
CA ASN A 92 -15.15 -9.75 -6.53
C ASN A 92 -15.17 -8.94 -5.22
N ARG A 93 -15.44 -9.60 -4.08
CA ARG A 93 -15.46 -8.95 -2.74
C ARG A 93 -14.24 -9.24 -1.88
N LEU A 94 -13.51 -10.32 -2.12
CA LEU A 94 -12.41 -10.74 -1.25
C LEU A 94 -11.25 -9.75 -1.27
N GLY A 95 -10.86 -9.26 -2.45
CA GLY A 95 -9.79 -8.26 -2.57
C GLY A 95 -10.11 -6.97 -1.79
N ILE A 96 -11.37 -6.53 -1.85
CA ILE A 96 -11.86 -5.34 -1.15
C ILE A 96 -11.85 -5.57 0.38
N ALA A 97 -12.32 -6.74 0.84
CA ALA A 97 -12.30 -7.08 2.27
C ALA A 97 -10.87 -7.12 2.85
N ILE A 98 -9.92 -7.70 2.11
CA ILE A 98 -8.50 -7.70 2.51
C ILE A 98 -7.93 -6.28 2.55
N ALA A 99 -8.32 -5.42 1.59
CA ALA A 99 -7.90 -4.02 1.58
C ALA A 99 -8.42 -3.26 2.80
N GLY A 100 -9.71 -3.43 3.16
CA GLY A 100 -10.31 -2.81 4.35
C GLY A 100 -9.59 -3.21 5.64
N ARG A 101 -9.36 -4.52 5.85
CA ARG A 101 -8.59 -5.04 6.99
C ARG A 101 -7.17 -4.47 7.07
N THR A 102 -6.54 -4.32 5.91
CA THR A 102 -5.17 -3.78 5.83
C THR A 102 -5.17 -2.26 6.08
N TYR A 103 -6.14 -1.53 5.56
CA TYR A 103 -6.29 -0.10 5.76
C TYR A 103 -6.52 0.25 7.24
N ARG A 104 -7.40 -0.50 7.92
CA ARG A 104 -7.63 -0.37 9.37
C ARG A 104 -6.31 -0.49 10.16
N ALA A 105 -5.52 -1.52 9.87
CA ALA A 105 -4.22 -1.74 10.51
C ALA A 105 -3.21 -0.63 10.16
N ALA A 106 -3.20 -0.16 8.91
CA ALA A 106 -2.36 0.95 8.47
C ALA A 106 -2.66 2.24 9.22
N GLN A 107 -3.93 2.56 9.44
CA GLN A 107 -4.31 3.74 10.19
C GLN A 107 -3.93 3.66 11.67
N GLN A 108 -4.14 2.51 12.30
CA GLN A 108 -3.69 2.28 13.68
C GLN A 108 -2.19 2.54 13.82
N LEU A 109 -1.39 2.09 12.85
CA LEU A 109 0.05 2.32 12.85
C LEU A 109 0.40 3.79 12.56
N LEU A 110 -0.19 4.38 11.52
CA LEU A 110 0.01 5.77 11.09
C LEU A 110 -0.25 6.76 12.24
N PHE A 111 -1.30 6.52 13.03
CA PHE A 111 -1.66 7.40 14.14
C PHE A 111 -1.13 6.95 15.49
N SER A 112 -0.30 5.90 15.54
CA SER A 112 0.32 5.43 16.78
C SER A 112 1.27 6.47 17.38
N ALA A 113 1.44 6.43 18.71
CA ALA A 113 2.40 7.29 19.40
C ALA A 113 3.85 7.10 18.88
N ARG A 114 4.19 5.87 18.46
CA ARG A 114 5.50 5.54 17.87
C ARG A 114 5.71 6.27 16.55
N ALA A 115 4.76 6.17 15.62
CA ALA A 115 4.84 6.84 14.32
C ALA A 115 4.86 8.37 14.47
N ARG A 116 3.98 8.93 15.32
CA ARG A 116 3.92 10.37 15.57
C ARG A 116 5.25 10.94 16.09
N ARG A 117 5.97 10.23 16.96
CA ARG A 117 7.30 10.65 17.41
C ARG A 117 8.30 10.77 16.26
N LEU A 118 8.27 9.84 15.30
CA LEU A 118 9.13 9.90 14.12
C LEU A 118 8.74 11.04 13.18
N TYR A 119 7.45 11.32 13.03
CA TYR A 119 6.97 12.46 12.23
C TYR A 119 7.40 13.79 12.83
N ASN A 120 7.37 13.92 14.15
CA ASN A 120 7.91 15.10 14.85
C ASN A 120 9.43 15.26 14.68
N ALA A 121 10.15 14.17 14.42
CA ALA A 121 11.56 14.20 14.03
C ALA A 121 11.79 14.48 12.53
N GLY A 122 10.73 14.68 11.73
CA GLY A 122 10.79 14.98 10.30
C GLY A 122 10.64 13.78 9.38
N ALA A 123 10.29 12.60 9.89
CA ALA A 123 10.00 11.43 9.05
C ALA A 123 8.70 11.61 8.25
N ARG A 124 8.63 10.97 7.09
CA ARG A 124 7.38 10.87 6.31
C ARG A 124 6.60 9.60 6.70
N PRO A 125 5.28 9.54 6.49
CA PRO A 125 4.54 8.30 6.58
C PRO A 125 4.84 7.39 5.37
N GLN A 126 4.99 6.08 5.61
CA GLN A 126 4.91 5.09 4.53
C GLN A 126 3.44 4.97 4.12
N ARG A 127 3.13 5.39 2.89
CA ARG A 127 1.74 5.33 2.38
C ARG A 127 1.39 3.91 1.96
N LEU A 128 0.15 3.52 2.22
CA LEU A 128 -0.41 2.29 1.67
C LEU A 128 -0.67 2.48 0.17
N LEU A 129 -0.32 1.50 -0.63
CA LEU A 129 -0.49 1.53 -2.08
C LEU A 129 -1.34 0.34 -2.53
N TRP A 130 -2.40 0.60 -3.27
CA TRP A 130 -3.22 -0.40 -3.92
C TRP A 130 -2.63 -0.76 -5.28
N ALA A 131 -2.22 -2.01 -5.43
CA ALA A 131 -1.65 -2.55 -6.66
C ALA A 131 -2.57 -3.59 -7.28
N SER A 132 -2.42 -3.82 -8.59
CA SER A 132 -3.26 -4.77 -9.33
C SER A 132 -4.74 -4.43 -9.18
N THR A 133 -5.11 -3.17 -9.42
CA THR A 133 -6.48 -2.64 -9.24
C THR A 133 -7.26 -2.54 -10.55
N GLY A 134 -6.77 -3.12 -11.65
CA GLY A 134 -7.59 -3.39 -12.82
C GLY A 134 -8.35 -4.71 -12.65
N THR A 135 -9.66 -4.69 -12.88
CA THR A 135 -10.49 -5.91 -12.87
C THR A 135 -9.96 -6.97 -13.83
N LYS A 136 -10.14 -8.24 -13.45
CA LYS A 136 -9.86 -9.42 -14.28
C LYS A 136 -11.13 -10.16 -14.69
N ASP A 137 -12.26 -9.72 -14.16
CA ASP A 137 -13.59 -10.17 -14.54
C ASP A 137 -14.16 -9.23 -15.61
N PRO A 138 -14.42 -9.71 -16.84
CA PRO A 138 -15.01 -8.89 -17.90
C PRO A 138 -16.42 -8.35 -17.59
N LYS A 139 -17.14 -8.97 -16.64
CA LYS A 139 -18.47 -8.54 -16.22
C LYS A 139 -18.44 -7.48 -15.13
N ALA A 140 -17.30 -7.30 -14.46
CA ALA A 140 -17.15 -6.34 -13.40
C ALA A 140 -16.86 -4.94 -13.96
N ASP A 141 -17.24 -3.93 -13.18
CA ASP A 141 -16.95 -2.54 -13.49
C ASP A 141 -15.42 -2.32 -13.62
N PRO A 142 -14.92 -1.74 -14.74
CA PRO A 142 -13.50 -1.42 -14.90
C PRO A 142 -12.92 -0.51 -13.80
N ALA A 143 -13.76 0.30 -13.16
CA ALA A 143 -13.40 1.20 -12.06
C ALA A 143 -13.66 0.60 -10.66
N LEU A 144 -14.10 -0.66 -10.56
CA LEU A 144 -14.52 -1.32 -9.31
C LEU A 144 -13.57 -1.06 -8.13
N TYR A 145 -12.30 -1.43 -8.29
CA TYR A 145 -11.32 -1.29 -7.20
C TYR A 145 -10.86 0.15 -6.98
N VAL A 146 -10.96 1.03 -7.98
CA VAL A 146 -10.63 2.45 -7.77
C VAL A 146 -11.69 3.08 -6.88
N ASN A 147 -12.96 2.86 -7.21
CA ASN A 147 -14.10 3.37 -6.46
C ASN A 147 -14.19 2.78 -5.05
N ALA A 148 -13.94 1.47 -4.92
CA ALA A 148 -14.02 0.79 -3.63
C ALA A 148 -12.86 1.10 -2.68
N LEU A 149 -11.71 1.58 -3.18
CA LEU A 149 -10.47 1.71 -2.40
C LEU A 149 -9.97 3.14 -2.22
N ALA A 150 -10.73 4.14 -2.68
CA ALA A 150 -10.42 5.54 -2.43
C ALA A 150 -10.44 5.79 -0.91
N ALA A 151 -9.32 6.25 -0.36
CA ALA A 151 -9.18 6.51 1.07
C ALA A 151 -8.02 7.49 1.36
N PRO A 152 -8.10 8.30 2.44
CA PRO A 152 -7.01 9.18 2.86
C PRO A 152 -5.68 8.44 3.05
N PHE A 153 -4.58 9.12 2.75
CA PHE A 153 -3.20 8.61 2.90
C PHE A 153 -2.86 7.35 2.10
N THR A 154 -3.63 7.06 1.04
CA THR A 154 -3.37 5.94 0.13
C THR A 154 -2.90 6.41 -1.25
N VAL A 155 -2.32 5.48 -2.00
CA VAL A 155 -1.98 5.62 -3.43
C VAL A 155 -2.64 4.46 -4.16
N ASN A 156 -3.14 4.68 -5.39
CA ASN A 156 -3.58 3.59 -6.24
C ASN A 156 -2.76 3.59 -7.54
N THR A 157 -2.04 2.49 -7.81
CA THR A 157 -1.36 2.32 -9.10
C THR A 157 -2.27 1.57 -10.05
N ILE A 158 -2.88 2.32 -10.97
CA ILE A 158 -3.87 1.81 -11.91
C ILE A 158 -3.25 1.62 -13.31
N PRO A 159 -3.68 0.60 -14.08
CA PRO A 159 -3.39 0.51 -15.50
C PRO A 159 -4.04 1.67 -16.28
N GLU A 160 -3.49 2.01 -17.44
CA GLU A 160 -4.00 3.10 -18.30
C GLU A 160 -5.49 2.93 -18.66
N ALA A 161 -5.92 1.71 -18.99
CA ALA A 161 -7.32 1.44 -19.32
C ALA A 161 -8.26 1.75 -18.14
N THR A 162 -7.86 1.40 -16.92
CA THR A 162 -8.61 1.75 -15.69
C THR A 162 -8.60 3.25 -15.44
N LEU A 163 -7.48 3.94 -15.67
CA LEU A 163 -7.39 5.39 -15.56
C LEU A 163 -8.38 6.09 -16.51
N LYS A 164 -8.43 5.67 -17.78
CA LYS A 164 -9.36 6.22 -18.78
C LYS A 164 -10.82 5.99 -18.38
N ALA A 165 -11.16 4.76 -17.96
CA ALA A 165 -12.51 4.42 -17.51
C ALA A 165 -12.97 5.25 -16.29
N VAL A 166 -12.07 5.59 -15.36
CA VAL A 166 -12.38 6.47 -14.22
C VAL A 166 -12.52 7.92 -14.69
N ALA A 167 -11.62 8.39 -15.56
CA ALA A 167 -11.63 9.76 -16.07
C ALA A 167 -12.89 10.09 -16.88
N GLU A 168 -13.38 9.15 -17.69
CA GLU A 168 -14.59 9.31 -18.49
C GLU A 168 -15.85 9.48 -17.64
N ARG A 169 -15.88 8.88 -16.44
CA ARG A 169 -17.03 8.99 -15.53
C ARG A 169 -17.03 10.29 -14.74
N GLY A 170 -15.86 10.81 -14.40
CA GLY A 170 -15.72 12.05 -13.62
C GLY A 170 -16.10 11.93 -12.14
N GLU A 171 -16.47 10.74 -11.65
CA GLU A 171 -16.89 10.50 -10.27
C GLU A 171 -16.08 9.34 -9.65
N ILE A 172 -15.67 9.54 -8.40
CA ILE A 172 -15.08 8.48 -7.56
C ILE A 172 -16.19 8.05 -6.58
N GLY A 173 -16.39 6.75 -6.44
CA GLY A 173 -17.39 6.18 -5.54
C GLY A 173 -17.14 6.52 -4.06
N THR A 174 -17.96 5.96 -3.17
CA THR A 174 -17.92 6.24 -1.72
C THR A 174 -16.57 5.98 -1.04
N GLY A 175 -15.70 5.16 -1.64
CA GLY A 175 -14.41 4.81 -1.08
C GLY A 175 -14.46 3.75 0.02
N LEU A 176 -13.33 3.51 0.66
CA LEU A 176 -13.27 2.71 1.89
C LEU A 176 -13.86 3.50 3.05
N ALA A 177 -14.50 2.78 3.98
CA ALA A 177 -14.88 3.36 5.25
C ALA A 177 -13.65 3.97 5.96
N GLU A 178 -13.86 5.09 6.66
CA GLU A 178 -12.79 5.81 7.35
C GLU A 178 -12.06 4.96 8.39
N ASP A 179 -12.65 3.87 8.88
CA ASP A 179 -12.04 2.95 9.84
C ASP A 179 -11.64 1.60 9.20
N GLY A 180 -11.82 1.45 7.89
CA GLY A 180 -11.61 0.21 7.14
C GLY A 180 -12.78 -0.78 7.13
N GLY A 181 -13.87 -0.51 7.86
CA GLY A 181 -15.09 -1.33 7.89
C GLY A 181 -14.99 -2.63 8.70
N ASP A 182 -16.13 -3.30 8.93
CA ASP A 182 -16.29 -4.45 9.86
C ASP A 182 -15.76 -5.80 9.37
N CYS A 183 -14.84 -5.83 8.41
CA CYS A 183 -14.37 -7.07 7.79
C CYS A 183 -13.28 -7.79 8.59
#